data_AF-A0A1A8SCC3-F1
#
_entry.id   AF-A0A1A8SCC3-F1
#
_cell.length_a   1.000
_cell.length_b   1.000
_cell.length_c   1.000
_cell.angle_alpha   90.00
_cell.angle_beta   90.00
_cell.angle_gamma   90.00
#
_symmetry.space_group_name_H-M   'P 1'
#
loop_
_entity.id
_entity.type
_entity.pdbx_description
1 polymer ?
#
loop_
_entity_poly.entity_id
_entity_poly.type
_entity_poly.pdbx_seq_one_letter_code
_entity_poly.pdbx_strand_id
1 'polypeptide(L)' 'LVWTLILHYSISMPMWEGEEAEAESKTPKQRLLGWIQHKVPDLPINNFSQDWRNGKALGALVDSCAPG' A
#
# COMPACT_ATOMS: atom_id res chain seq x y z
N LEU A 1 5.57 -21.35 1.17
CA LEU A 1 4.22 -21.57 0.60
C LEU A 1 3.27 -20.42 0.94
N VAL A 2 3.01 -20.10 2.21
CA VAL A 2 2.04 -19.04 2.61
C VAL A 2 2.37 -17.66 2.03
N TRP A 3 3.62 -17.22 2.05
CA TRP A 3 4.01 -15.92 1.49
C TRP A 3 3.67 -15.77 0.01
N THR A 4 3.87 -16.84 -0.78
CA THR A 4 3.51 -16.85 -2.21
C THR A 4 2.01 -16.65 -2.40
N LEU A 5 1.18 -17.24 -1.52
CA LEU A 5 -0.27 -17.07 -1.56
C LEU A 5 -0.68 -15.63 -1.20
N ILE A 6 -0.09 -15.04 -0.16
CA ILE A 6 -0.34 -13.64 0.23
C ILE A 6 0.04 -12.71 -0.92
N LEU A 7 1.24 -12.87 -1.47
CA LEU A 7 1.73 -12.02 -2.56
C LEU A 7 0.80 -12.10 -3.78
N HIS A 8 0.41 -13.32 -4.18
CA HIS A 8 -0.40 -13.53 -5.37
C HIS A 8 -1.86 -13.09 -5.19
N TYR A 9 -2.53 -13.60 -4.16
CA TYR A 9 -3.97 -13.43 -4.01
C TYR A 9 -4.38 -12.14 -3.29
N SER A 10 -3.52 -11.59 -2.43
CA SER A 10 -3.85 -10.40 -1.64
C SER A 10 -3.23 -9.12 -2.18
N ILE A 11 -2.13 -9.21 -2.96
CA ILE A 11 -1.41 -8.02 -3.45
C ILE A 11 -1.42 -7.93 -4.98
N SER A 12 -1.14 -9.03 -5.69
CA SER A 12 -0.98 -9.01 -7.16
C SER A 12 -2.30 -9.05 -7.94
N MET A 13 -3.21 -9.96 -7.60
CA MET A 13 -4.42 -10.22 -8.39
C MET A 13 -5.60 -9.24 -8.18
N PRO A 14 -5.86 -8.70 -6.97
CA PRO A 14 -7.04 -7.86 -6.76
C PRO A 14 -6.99 -6.59 -7.62
N MET A 15 -8.15 -6.10 -8.08
CA MET A 15 -8.28 -4.76 -8.67
C MET A 15 -8.43 -3.73 -7.55
N TRP A 16 -7.61 -2.69 -7.55
CA TRP A 16 -7.61 -1.69 -6.50
C TRP A 16 -8.33 -0.44 -6.99
N GLU A 17 -9.15 0.17 -6.13
CA GLU A 17 -9.86 1.40 -6.47
C GLU A 17 -8.87 2.54 -6.73
N GLY A 18 -9.06 3.25 -7.85
CA GLY A 18 -8.20 4.37 -8.25
C GLY A 18 -6.92 3.98 -8.98
N GLU A 19 -6.70 2.71 -9.30
CA GLU A 19 -5.60 2.32 -10.20
C GLU A 19 -5.99 2.42 -11.68
N GLU A 20 -5.15 3.12 -12.44
CA GLU A 20 -5.18 3.12 -13.91
C GLU A 20 -4.61 1.80 -14.46
N ALA A 21 -5.02 1.43 -15.68
CA ALA A 21 -4.64 0.16 -16.32
C ALA A 21 -3.11 -0.06 -16.49
N GLU A 22 -2.30 0.99 -16.32
CA GLU A 22 -0.83 0.96 -16.41
C GLU A 22 -0.13 0.29 -15.20
N ALA A 23 -0.90 -0.28 -14.26
CA ALA A 23 -0.40 -1.07 -13.13
C ALA A 23 0.43 -2.31 -13.54
N GLU A 24 0.36 -2.75 -14.80
CA GLU A 24 1.06 -3.94 -15.32
C GLU A 24 2.60 -3.90 -15.18
N SER A 25 3.21 -2.73 -15.02
CA SER A 25 4.68 -2.60 -14.95
C SER A 25 5.29 -2.65 -13.54
N LYS A 26 4.48 -2.57 -12.47
CA LYS A 26 4.99 -2.45 -11.09
C LYS A 26 5.07 -3.81 -10.40
N THR A 27 6.12 -4.04 -9.62
CA THR A 27 6.15 -5.20 -8.71
C THR A 27 5.04 -5.07 -7.65
N PRO A 28 4.55 -6.18 -7.05
CA PRO A 28 3.49 -6.10 -6.05
C PRO A 28 3.87 -5.23 -4.84
N LYS A 29 5.16 -5.22 -4.48
CA LYS A 29 5.71 -4.34 -3.43
C LYS A 29 5.56 -2.86 -3.80
N GLN A 30 5.97 -2.49 -5.02
CA GLN A 30 5.89 -1.10 -5.51
C GLN A 30 4.44 -0.66 -5.69
N ARG A 31 3.57 -1.57 -6.13
CA ARG A 31 2.13 -1.33 -6.22
C ARG A 31 1.54 -0.95 -4.87
N LEU A 32 1.79 -1.77 -3.83
CA LEU A 32 1.30 -1.49 -2.48
C LEU A 32 1.89 -0.19 -1.91
N LEU A 33 3.19 0.07 -2.10
CA LEU A 33 3.80 1.34 -1.69
C LEU A 33 3.15 2.54 -2.37
N GLY A 34 2.90 2.45 -3.68
CA GLY A 34 2.27 3.53 -4.44
C GLY A 34 0.85 3.85 -3.97
N TRP A 35 0.04 2.84 -3.71
CA TRP A 35 -1.32 3.03 -3.19
C TRP A 35 -1.33 3.67 -1.80
N ILE A 36 -0.47 3.21 -0.88
CA ILE A 36 -0.36 3.81 0.46
C ILE A 36 0.09 5.26 0.33
N GLN A 37 1.08 5.54 -0.52
CA GLN A 37 1.57 6.90 -0.75
C GLN A 37 0.49 7.81 -1.34
N HIS A 38 -0.39 7.29 -2.21
CA HIS A 38 -1.54 8.04 -2.72
C HIS A 38 -2.56 8.34 -1.63
N LYS A 39 -2.80 7.41 -0.69
CA LYS A 39 -3.70 7.63 0.45
C LYS A 39 -3.14 8.60 1.48
N VAL A 40 -1.83 8.62 1.69
CA VAL A 40 -1.18 9.47 2.70
C VAL A 40 -0.07 10.30 2.04
N PRO A 41 -0.43 11.32 1.23
CA PRO A 41 0.54 12.07 0.42
C PRO A 41 1.54 12.88 1.26
N ASP A 42 1.18 13.23 2.50
CA ASP A 42 2.00 14.09 3.37
C ASP A 42 3.13 13.35 4.11
N LEU A 43 3.12 12.00 4.09
CA LEU A 43 4.15 11.18 4.71
C LEU A 43 4.90 10.38 3.63
N PRO A 44 6.25 10.45 3.59
CA PRO A 44 7.02 9.67 2.63
C PRO A 44 7.10 8.20 3.08
N ILE A 45 6.34 7.32 2.42
CA ILE A 45 6.31 5.88 2.71
C ILE A 45 7.13 5.13 1.66
N ASN A 46 8.31 4.67 2.06
CA ASN A 46 9.29 4.03 1.18
C ASN A 46 9.54 2.55 1.53
N ASN A 47 9.13 2.11 2.72
CA ASN A 47 9.30 0.73 3.18
C ASN A 47 8.11 0.23 4.03
N PHE A 48 8.17 -1.05 4.42
CA PHE A 48 7.19 -1.72 5.29
C PHE A 48 7.77 -2.05 6.68
N SER A 49 8.75 -1.28 7.16
CA SER A 49 9.40 -1.50 8.45
C SER A 49 9.62 -0.22 9.24
N GLN A 50 10.68 0.55 8.93
CA GLN A 50 11.08 1.73 9.69
C GLN A 50 10.02 2.85 9.67
N ASP A 51 9.37 3.07 8.54
CA ASP A 51 8.40 4.17 8.35
C ASP A 51 7.15 4.00 9.24
N TRP A 52 6.88 2.77 9.68
CA TRP A 52 5.71 2.40 10.47
C TRP A 52 5.99 2.31 11.98
N ARG A 53 7.27 2.39 12.39
CA ARG A 53 7.72 2.07 13.75
C ARG A 53 7.14 2.97 14.84
N ASN A 54 6.86 4.23 14.51
CA ASN A 54 6.30 5.20 15.46
C ASN A 54 4.76 5.26 15.46
N GLY A 55 4.09 4.43 14.64
CA GLY A 55 2.64 4.36 14.54
C GLY A 55 1.96 5.54 13.83
N LYS A 56 2.67 6.62 13.49
CA LYS A 56 2.07 7.79 12.82
C LYS A 56 1.55 7.45 11.43
N ALA A 57 2.32 6.69 10.64
CA ALA A 57 1.90 6.24 9.32
C ALA A 57 0.64 5.35 9.37
N LEU A 58 0.50 4.51 10.41
CA LEU A 58 -0.71 3.73 10.64
C LEU A 58 -1.91 4.64 10.91
N GLY A 59 -1.77 5.59 11.84
CA GLY A 59 -2.85 6.53 12.17
C GLY A 59 -3.30 7.36 10.97
N ALA A 60 -2.35 7.89 10.20
CA ALA A 60 -2.65 8.67 9.00
C ALA A 60 -3.33 7.84 7.90
N LEU A 61 -2.95 6.56 7.75
CA LEU A 61 -3.63 5.67 6.80
C LEU A 61 -5.07 5.36 7.25
N VAL A 62 -5.30 5.15 8.55
CA VAL A 62 -6.65 4.94 9.09
C VAL A 62 -7.54 6.16 8.85
N ASP A 63 -7.05 7.36 9.19
CA ASP A 63 -7.77 8.62 8.99
C ASP A 63 -8.06 8.88 7.49
N SER A 64 -7.14 8.54 6.59
CA SER A 64 -7.37 8.61 5.14
C SER A 64 -8.43 7.61 4.64
N CYS A 65 -8.56 6.44 5.27
CA CYS A 65 -9.56 5.44 4.91
C CYS A 65 -10.95 5.76 5.47
N ALA A 66 -11.03 6.30 6.68
CA ALA A 66 -12.27 6.70 7.34
C ALA A 66 -11.99 7.93 8.23
N PRO A 67 -12.16 9.14 7.70
CA PRO A 67 -11.86 10.37 8.44
C PRO A 67 -12.74 10.50 9.69
N GLY A 68 -12.13 10.73 10.86
CA GLY A 68 -12.86 10.95 12.12
C GLY A 68 -12.20 10.41 13.37
#